data_AF-A0A8J6NMA7-F1
#
_entry.id   AF-A0A8J6NMA7-F1
#
_cell.length_a   1.000
_cell.length_b   1.000
_cell.length_c   1.000
_cell.angle_alpha   90.00
_cell.angle_beta   90.00
_cell.angle_gamma   90.00
#
_symmetry.space_group_name_H-M   'P 1'
#
loop_
_entity.id
_entity.type
_entity.pdbx_description
1 polymer ?
#
loop_
_entity_poly.entity_id
_entity_poly.type
_entity_poly.pdbx_seq_one_letter_code
_entity_poly.pdbx_strand_id
1 'polypeptide(L)'
;MDWKDLKGIVGKAAPLLGTLLGGPAGTAVGSLVASVLGVDNEPDEVKKALEADPSLLLKLREAEMQQQTDLQRMMVESETQRLTQVNETMRAELASGDKFKSYWRPLFGYVMALTWGAIMLATTYQILFTPNIAGTTIASLGQLSGLWGIGLAVLGINVWKRSDDKAMAFGRPPEGVLSAVASRIKGSTGR
;
A
#
# COMPACT_ATOMS: atom_id res chain seq x y z
N MET A 1 -5.47 -3.73 -29.74
CA MET A 1 -6.24 -3.60 -28.48
C MET A 1 -5.58 -4.49 -27.41
N ASP A 2 -5.76 -4.23 -26.12
CA ASP A 2 -5.12 -5.05 -25.06
C ASP A 2 -6.11 -6.02 -24.41
N TRP A 3 -5.62 -7.19 -23.96
CA TRP A 3 -6.41 -8.16 -23.19
C TRP A 3 -7.07 -7.57 -21.94
N LYS A 4 -6.49 -6.50 -21.40
CA LYS A 4 -7.01 -5.75 -20.25
C LYS A 4 -8.34 -5.07 -20.54
N ASP A 5 -8.61 -4.71 -21.80
CA ASP A 5 -9.85 -4.04 -22.19
C ASP A 5 -11.04 -5.01 -22.18
N LEU A 6 -10.77 -6.30 -22.43
CA LEU A 6 -11.76 -7.38 -22.40
C LEU A 6 -12.16 -7.81 -20.98
N LYS A 7 -11.36 -7.48 -19.96
CA LYS A 7 -11.59 -7.91 -18.56
C LYS A 7 -12.98 -7.53 -18.05
N GLY A 8 -13.52 -6.38 -18.47
CA GLY A 8 -14.81 -5.87 -18.02
C GLY A 8 -16.00 -6.57 -18.66
N ILE A 9 -15.82 -7.11 -19.87
CA ILE A 9 -16.85 -7.87 -20.59
C ILE A 9 -16.84 -9.31 -20.07
N VAL A 10 -15.66 -9.94 -20.05
CA VAL A 10 -15.47 -11.31 -19.57
C VAL A 10 -15.77 -11.40 -18.06
N GLY A 11 -15.29 -10.45 -17.26
CA GLY A 11 -15.45 -10.46 -15.80
C GLY A 11 -16.88 -10.34 -15.28
N LYS A 12 -17.83 -9.87 -16.10
CA LYS A 12 -19.26 -9.87 -15.76
C LYS A 12 -19.86 -11.27 -15.75
N ALA A 13 -19.37 -12.15 -16.61
CA ALA A 13 -19.85 -13.53 -16.74
C ALA A 13 -18.91 -14.52 -16.04
N ALA A 14 -17.59 -14.33 -16.16
CA ALA A 14 -16.56 -15.20 -15.60
C ALA A 14 -15.55 -14.39 -14.79
N PRO A 15 -15.76 -14.20 -13.46
CA PRO A 15 -14.94 -13.32 -12.62
C PRO A 15 -13.46 -13.70 -12.47
N LEU A 16 -13.13 -14.99 -12.35
CA LEU A 16 -11.75 -15.48 -12.25
C LEU A 16 -11.02 -15.31 -13.59
N LEU A 17 -11.67 -15.67 -14.70
CA LEU A 17 -11.11 -15.44 -16.03
C LEU A 17 -10.88 -13.95 -16.27
N GLY A 18 -11.86 -13.08 -15.95
CA GLY A 18 -11.70 -11.63 -16.09
C GLY A 18 -10.57 -11.05 -15.22
N THR A 19 -10.39 -11.55 -14.00
CA THR A 19 -9.32 -11.12 -13.09
C THR A 19 -7.95 -11.49 -13.64
N LEU A 20 -7.78 -12.74 -14.10
CA LEU A 20 -6.53 -13.21 -14.67
C LEU A 20 -6.22 -12.58 -16.03
N LEU A 21 -7.25 -12.36 -16.86
CA LEU A 21 -7.15 -11.68 -18.15
C LEU A 21 -6.64 -10.24 -18.02
N GLY A 22 -7.07 -9.54 -16.97
CA GLY A 22 -6.59 -8.21 -16.62
C GLY A 22 -5.25 -8.18 -15.87
N GLY A 23 -4.76 -9.35 -15.45
CA GLY A 23 -3.57 -9.52 -14.63
C GLY A 23 -2.29 -9.81 -15.42
N PRO A 24 -1.19 -10.13 -14.73
CA PRO A 24 0.10 -10.46 -15.36
C PRO A 24 0.02 -11.69 -16.28
N ALA A 25 -0.91 -12.61 -15.99
CA ALA A 25 -1.18 -13.80 -16.80
C ALA A 25 -2.17 -13.54 -17.97
N GLY A 26 -2.46 -12.26 -18.28
CA GLY A 26 -3.52 -11.89 -19.21
C GLY A 26 -3.37 -12.45 -20.63
N THR A 27 -2.14 -12.59 -21.13
CA THR A 27 -1.86 -13.19 -22.44
C THR A 27 -2.11 -14.71 -22.44
N ALA A 28 -1.72 -15.40 -21.39
CA ALA A 28 -1.95 -16.85 -21.24
C ALA A 28 -3.45 -17.14 -21.11
N VAL A 29 -4.17 -16.39 -20.27
CA VAL A 29 -5.62 -16.54 -20.13
C VAL A 29 -6.37 -16.06 -21.37
N GLY A 30 -5.87 -15.05 -22.08
CA GLY A 30 -6.40 -14.62 -23.37
C GLY A 30 -6.40 -15.75 -24.41
N SER A 31 -5.32 -16.51 -24.49
CA SER A 31 -5.24 -17.69 -25.37
C SER A 31 -6.23 -18.80 -25.01
N LEU A 32 -6.50 -18.99 -23.71
CA LEU A 32 -7.49 -19.94 -23.22
C LEU A 32 -8.91 -19.49 -23.57
N VAL A 33 -9.21 -18.20 -23.40
CA VAL A 33 -10.49 -17.59 -23.80
C VAL A 33 -10.69 -17.71 -25.31
N ALA A 34 -9.70 -17.37 -26.13
CA ALA A 34 -9.77 -17.50 -27.59
C ALA A 34 -10.02 -18.96 -28.01
N SER A 35 -9.35 -19.91 -27.36
CA SER A 35 -9.53 -21.36 -27.60
C SER A 35 -10.93 -21.85 -27.25
N VAL A 36 -11.50 -21.40 -26.11
CA VAL A 36 -12.87 -21.77 -25.70
C VAL A 36 -13.91 -21.18 -26.67
N LEU A 37 -13.65 -20.00 -27.21
CA LEU A 37 -14.53 -19.33 -28.17
C LEU A 37 -14.34 -19.82 -29.61
N GLY A 38 -13.25 -20.53 -29.91
CA GLY A 38 -12.93 -21.02 -31.25
C GLY A 38 -12.52 -19.91 -32.22
N VAL A 39 -11.92 -18.84 -31.72
CA VAL A 39 -11.47 -17.68 -32.50
C VAL A 39 -9.96 -17.54 -32.45
N ASP A 40 -9.42 -16.71 -33.34
CA ASP A 40 -7.99 -16.40 -33.32
C ASP A 40 -7.57 -15.79 -31.99
N ASN A 41 -6.32 -16.05 -31.59
CA ASN A 41 -5.73 -15.60 -30.33
C ASN A 41 -5.35 -14.10 -30.38
N GLU A 42 -6.31 -13.27 -30.76
CA GLU A 42 -6.20 -11.83 -30.87
C GLU A 42 -7.32 -11.16 -30.05
N PRO A 43 -7.01 -10.16 -29.20
CA PRO A 43 -8.01 -9.48 -28.38
C PRO A 43 -9.18 -8.89 -29.20
N ASP A 44 -8.88 -8.40 -30.40
CA ASP A 44 -9.87 -7.78 -31.28
C ASP A 44 -10.89 -8.81 -31.82
N GLU A 45 -10.46 -10.04 -32.12
CA GLU A 45 -11.34 -11.11 -32.62
C GLU A 45 -12.20 -11.71 -31.51
N VAL A 46 -11.63 -11.89 -30.32
CA VAL A 46 -12.38 -12.29 -29.11
C VAL A 46 -13.48 -11.27 -28.80
N LYS A 47 -13.18 -9.97 -28.91
CA LYS A 47 -14.18 -8.92 -28.69
C LYS A 47 -15.32 -9.01 -29.70
N LYS A 48 -15.00 -9.08 -31.01
CA LYS A 48 -16.02 -9.16 -32.07
C LYS A 48 -16.92 -10.37 -31.88
N ALA A 49 -16.36 -11.52 -31.51
CA ALA A 49 -17.14 -12.72 -31.24
C ALA A 49 -18.09 -12.54 -30.05
N LEU A 50 -17.60 -11.97 -28.95
CA LEU A 50 -18.43 -11.69 -27.76
C LEU A 50 -19.50 -10.62 -28.00
N GLU A 51 -19.26 -9.66 -28.89
CA GLU A 51 -20.26 -8.66 -29.30
C GLU A 51 -21.30 -9.25 -30.26
N ALA A 52 -20.87 -10.12 -31.18
CA ALA A 52 -21.75 -10.79 -32.14
C ALA A 52 -22.66 -11.82 -31.49
N ASP A 53 -22.17 -12.53 -30.46
CA ASP A 53 -22.93 -13.56 -29.77
C ASP A 53 -22.73 -13.50 -28.23
N PRO A 54 -23.64 -12.82 -27.51
CA PRO A 54 -23.63 -12.78 -26.05
C PRO A 54 -23.78 -14.15 -25.38
N SER A 55 -24.24 -15.19 -26.08
CA SER A 55 -24.34 -16.55 -25.53
C SER A 55 -22.96 -17.18 -25.28
N LEU A 56 -21.92 -16.70 -25.97
CA LEU A 56 -20.54 -17.11 -25.75
C LEU A 56 -20.02 -16.79 -24.33
N LEU A 57 -20.61 -15.79 -23.66
CA LEU A 57 -20.31 -15.50 -22.27
C LEU A 57 -20.73 -16.64 -21.32
N LEU A 58 -21.79 -17.39 -21.66
CA LEU A 58 -22.22 -18.56 -20.90
C LEU A 58 -21.20 -19.71 -21.04
N LYS A 59 -20.66 -19.92 -22.25
CA LYS A 59 -19.59 -20.90 -22.48
C LYS A 59 -18.33 -20.55 -21.68
N LEU A 60 -17.97 -19.27 -21.58
CA LEU A 60 -16.86 -18.83 -20.74
C LEU A 60 -17.11 -19.06 -19.24
N ARG A 61 -18.35 -18.86 -18.77
CA ARG A 61 -18.75 -19.19 -17.39
C ARG A 61 -18.65 -20.69 -17.12
N GLU A 62 -19.10 -21.53 -18.07
CA GLU A 62 -18.99 -22.99 -17.96
C GLU A 62 -17.52 -23.44 -17.92
N ALA A 63 -16.68 -22.90 -18.81
CA ALA A 63 -15.25 -23.17 -18.82
C ALA A 63 -14.57 -22.75 -17.51
N GLU A 64 -14.92 -21.58 -16.97
CA GLU A 64 -14.44 -21.12 -15.67
C GLU A 64 -14.86 -22.06 -14.54
N MET A 65 -16.11 -22.54 -14.54
CA MET A 65 -16.57 -23.50 -13.54
C MET A 65 -15.84 -24.83 -13.63
N GLN A 66 -15.57 -25.30 -14.86
CA GLN A 66 -14.87 -26.56 -15.08
C GLN A 66 -13.40 -26.50 -14.65
N GLN A 67 -12.76 -25.32 -14.80
CA GLN A 67 -11.35 -25.10 -14.49
C GLN A 67 -11.12 -24.25 -13.24
N GLN A 68 -12.12 -24.13 -12.37
CA GLN A 68 -12.10 -23.17 -11.25
C GLN A 68 -10.86 -23.36 -10.35
N THR A 69 -10.50 -24.59 -10.03
CA THR A 69 -9.35 -24.91 -9.18
C THR A 69 -8.03 -24.50 -9.82
N ASP A 70 -7.87 -24.73 -11.12
CA ASP A 70 -6.65 -24.36 -11.85
C ASP A 70 -6.51 -22.85 -11.98
N LEU A 71 -7.61 -22.15 -12.28
CA LEU A 71 -7.64 -20.67 -12.35
C LEU A 71 -7.33 -20.05 -10.98
N GLN A 72 -7.90 -20.59 -9.90
CA GLN A 72 -7.57 -20.15 -8.54
C GLN A 72 -6.10 -20.37 -8.20
N ARG A 73 -5.54 -21.52 -8.60
CA ARG A 73 -4.13 -21.81 -8.42
C ARG A 73 -3.24 -20.83 -9.17
N MET A 74 -3.53 -20.54 -10.44
CA MET A 74 -2.80 -19.53 -11.22
C MET A 74 -2.86 -18.15 -10.56
N MET A 75 -4.02 -17.77 -10.00
CA MET A 75 -4.18 -16.52 -9.29
C MET A 75 -3.27 -16.46 -8.05
N VAL A 76 -3.31 -17.50 -7.21
CA VAL A 76 -2.47 -17.59 -6.01
C VAL A 76 -0.98 -17.60 -6.36
N GLU A 77 -0.58 -18.32 -7.41
CA GLU A 77 0.81 -18.35 -7.87
C GLU A 77 1.26 -16.97 -8.36
N SER A 78 0.43 -16.26 -9.12
CA SER A 78 0.75 -14.90 -9.59
C SER A 78 0.91 -13.90 -8.44
N GLU A 79 0.05 -13.96 -7.42
CA GLU A 79 0.15 -13.13 -6.23
C GLU A 79 1.37 -13.52 -5.38
N THR A 80 1.67 -14.81 -5.26
CA THR A 80 2.85 -15.30 -4.56
C THR A 80 4.13 -14.80 -5.23
N GLN A 81 4.23 -14.88 -6.57
CA GLN A 81 5.37 -14.36 -7.31
C GLN A 81 5.52 -12.86 -7.12
N ARG A 82 4.42 -12.11 -7.18
CA ARG A 82 4.43 -10.67 -6.91
C ARG A 82 4.93 -10.35 -5.51
N LEU A 83 4.42 -11.04 -4.50
CA LEU A 83 4.86 -10.87 -3.11
C LEU A 83 6.34 -11.25 -2.94
N THR A 84 6.81 -12.30 -3.60
CA THR A 84 8.23 -12.68 -3.58
C THR A 84 9.11 -11.59 -4.20
N GLN A 85 8.76 -11.07 -5.38
CA GLN A 85 9.50 -9.97 -6.02
C GLN A 85 9.50 -8.70 -5.16
N VAL A 86 8.37 -8.36 -4.52
CA VAL A 86 8.30 -7.23 -3.58
C VAL A 86 9.19 -7.48 -2.36
N ASN A 87 9.20 -8.69 -1.80
CA ASN A 87 10.09 -9.05 -0.70
C ASN A 87 11.57 -9.04 -1.09
N GLU A 88 11.92 -9.51 -2.28
CA GLU A 88 13.28 -9.46 -2.80
C GLU A 88 13.77 -8.03 -3.00
N THR A 89 12.96 -7.18 -3.61
CA THR A 89 13.29 -5.76 -3.79
C THR A 89 13.41 -5.04 -2.45
N MET A 90 12.51 -5.29 -1.49
CA MET A 90 12.63 -4.75 -0.12
C MET A 90 13.91 -5.24 0.59
N ARG A 91 14.26 -6.53 0.47
CA ARG A 91 15.49 -7.08 1.05
C ARG A 91 16.74 -6.49 0.40
N ALA A 92 16.76 -6.35 -0.91
CA ALA A 92 17.85 -5.70 -1.64
C ALA A 92 17.99 -4.23 -1.23
N GLU A 93 16.87 -3.52 -1.04
CA GLU A 93 16.86 -2.14 -0.55
C GLU A 93 17.37 -2.03 0.89
N LEU A 94 16.97 -2.93 1.78
CA LEU A 94 17.49 -3.00 3.15
C LEU A 94 18.99 -3.34 3.18
N ALA A 95 19.45 -4.23 2.30
CA ALA A 95 20.84 -4.64 2.18
C ALA A 95 21.73 -3.56 1.52
N SER A 96 21.14 -2.62 0.76
CA SER A 96 21.87 -1.56 0.04
C SER A 96 22.72 -0.66 0.94
N GLY A 97 22.49 -0.68 2.26
CA GLY A 97 23.37 -0.03 3.23
C GLY A 97 23.46 1.49 3.08
N ASP A 98 22.53 2.10 2.33
CA ASP A 98 22.56 3.52 2.04
C ASP A 98 22.36 4.34 3.32
N LYS A 99 23.49 4.78 3.87
CA LYS A 99 23.59 5.51 5.12
C LYS A 99 22.75 6.79 5.07
N PHE A 100 22.72 7.49 3.94
CA PHE A 100 21.99 8.74 3.82
C PHE A 100 20.48 8.55 4.04
N LYS A 101 19.90 7.51 3.42
CA LYS A 101 18.49 7.15 3.57
C LYS A 101 18.13 6.69 4.99
N SER A 102 19.07 6.05 5.68
CA SER A 102 18.87 5.61 7.06
C SER A 102 18.98 6.74 8.09
N TYR A 103 19.85 7.74 7.83
CA TYR A 103 20.16 8.80 8.79
C TYR A 103 19.25 10.02 8.70
N TRP A 104 18.62 10.31 7.54
CA TRP A 104 17.75 11.50 7.44
C TRP A 104 16.58 11.44 8.43
N ARG A 105 16.03 10.24 8.66
CA ARG A 105 14.84 10.02 9.49
C ARG A 105 15.14 10.32 10.98
N PRO A 106 16.23 9.83 11.59
CA PRO A 106 16.69 10.28 12.90
C PRO A 106 17.18 11.75 12.91
N LEU A 107 17.88 12.20 11.87
CA LEU A 107 18.42 13.56 11.78
C LEU A 107 17.32 14.62 11.93
N PHE A 108 16.16 14.41 11.29
CA PHE A 108 15.02 15.31 11.44
C PHE A 108 14.59 15.46 12.90
N GLY A 109 14.57 14.36 13.67
CA GLY A 109 14.29 14.39 15.11
C GLY A 109 15.31 15.18 15.92
N TYR A 110 16.60 14.99 15.64
CA TYR A 110 17.66 15.74 16.33
C TYR A 110 17.62 17.23 16.01
N VAL A 111 17.43 17.59 14.74
CA VAL A 111 17.31 18.99 14.32
C VAL A 111 16.11 19.66 14.98
N MET A 112 14.96 18.98 15.02
CA MET A 112 13.75 19.50 15.69
C MET A 112 13.93 19.68 17.20
N ALA A 113 14.60 18.73 17.87
CA ALA A 113 14.90 18.85 19.29
C ALA A 113 15.87 20.02 19.56
N LEU A 114 16.88 20.19 18.69
CA LEU A 114 17.84 21.27 18.78
C LEU A 114 17.19 22.64 18.55
N THR A 115 16.35 22.78 17.53
CA THR A 115 15.65 24.05 17.25
C THR A 115 14.68 24.40 18.37
N TRP A 116 13.98 23.42 18.93
CA TRP A 116 13.10 23.63 20.09
C TRP A 116 13.90 24.08 21.33
N GLY A 117 15.00 23.39 21.62
CA GLY A 117 15.89 23.75 22.72
C GLY A 117 16.47 25.16 22.58
N ALA A 118 16.91 25.53 21.37
CA ALA A 118 17.43 26.85 21.08
C ALA A 118 16.38 27.95 21.29
N ILE A 119 15.15 27.74 20.81
CA ILE A 119 14.04 28.70 20.99
C ILE A 119 13.66 28.84 22.47
N MET A 120 13.62 27.73 23.22
CA MET A 120 13.34 27.77 24.65
C MET A 120 14.43 28.53 25.42
N LEU A 121 15.70 28.24 25.15
CA LEU A 121 16.82 28.95 25.77
C LEU A 121 16.82 30.45 25.43
N ALA A 122 16.60 30.80 24.16
CA ALA A 122 16.52 32.20 23.73
C ALA A 122 15.35 32.93 24.40
N THR A 123 14.20 32.26 24.53
CA THR A 123 13.00 32.81 25.20
C THR A 123 13.24 32.99 26.70
N THR A 124 13.81 31.99 27.37
CA THR A 124 14.18 32.09 28.79
C THR A 124 15.17 33.22 29.03
N TYR A 125 16.21 33.31 28.21
CA TYR A 125 17.17 34.41 28.28
C TYR A 125 16.50 35.78 28.11
N GLN A 126 15.62 35.92 27.11
CA GLN A 126 14.88 37.14 26.86
C GLN A 126 14.02 37.55 28.06
N ILE A 127 13.29 36.61 28.68
CA ILE A 127 12.43 36.88 29.83
C ILE A 127 13.25 37.36 31.04
N LEU A 128 14.44 36.80 31.25
CA LEU A 128 15.29 37.13 32.39
C LEU A 128 16.04 38.45 32.22
N PHE A 129 16.53 38.75 31.02
CA PHE A 129 17.43 39.90 30.79
C PHE A 129 16.77 41.07 30.04
N THR A 130 15.67 40.85 29.32
CA THR A 130 14.99 41.86 28.50
C THR A 130 13.45 41.76 28.65
N PRO A 131 12.90 41.97 29.87
CA PRO A 131 11.50 41.68 30.17
C PRO A 131 10.52 42.63 29.45
N ASN A 132 10.97 43.80 29.01
CA ASN A 132 10.17 44.80 28.30
C ASN A 132 9.58 44.30 26.97
N ILE A 133 10.14 43.26 26.37
CA ILE A 133 9.65 42.63 25.13
C ILE A 133 9.24 41.17 25.32
N ALA A 134 9.08 40.72 26.57
CA ALA A 134 8.66 39.35 26.87
C ALA A 134 7.26 39.06 26.29
N GLY A 135 6.33 40.01 26.41
CA GLY A 135 4.96 39.85 25.90
C GLY A 135 4.89 39.66 24.38
N THR A 136 5.65 40.44 23.61
CA THR A 136 5.72 40.30 22.15
C THR A 136 6.40 39.00 21.75
N THR A 137 7.47 38.60 22.45
CA THR A 137 8.16 37.32 22.23
C THR A 137 7.23 36.12 22.44
N ILE A 138 6.46 36.11 23.53
CA ILE A 138 5.49 35.04 23.82
C ILE A 138 4.38 35.01 22.76
N ALA A 139 3.89 36.18 22.32
CA ALA A 139 2.89 36.25 21.25
C ALA A 139 3.42 35.68 19.91
N SER A 140 4.68 35.98 19.57
CA SER A 140 5.33 35.44 18.37
C SER A 140 5.52 33.92 18.43
N LEU A 141 5.79 33.33 19.61
CA LEU A 141 5.83 31.87 19.77
C LEU A 141 4.48 31.23 19.44
N GLY A 142 3.38 31.89 19.77
CA GLY A 142 2.03 31.44 19.40
C GLY A 142 1.83 31.32 17.88
N GLN A 143 2.44 32.21 17.10
CA GLN A 143 2.36 32.19 15.63
C GLN A 143 3.12 31.00 15.02
N LEU A 144 4.14 30.50 15.70
CA LEU A 144 4.91 29.33 15.27
C LEU A 144 4.19 27.99 15.54
N SER A 145 3.12 27.99 16.34
CA SER A 145 2.40 26.77 16.73
C SER A 145 1.97 25.88 15.56
N GLY A 146 1.52 26.48 14.45
CA GLY A 146 1.11 25.74 13.25
C GLY A 146 2.27 24.97 12.59
N LEU A 147 3.44 25.61 12.47
CA LEU A 147 4.65 24.98 11.93
C LEU A 147 5.10 23.80 12.82
N TRP A 148 5.06 24.01 14.14
CA TRP A 148 5.41 22.97 15.11
C TRP A 148 4.42 21.80 15.10
N GLY A 149 3.13 22.06 14.93
CA GLY A 149 2.11 21.01 14.81
C GLY A 149 2.41 20.05 13.65
N ILE A 150 2.79 20.58 12.50
CA ILE A 150 3.18 19.78 11.33
C ILE A 150 4.47 19.00 11.62
N GLY A 151 5.50 19.65 12.17
CA GLY A 151 6.78 19.00 12.47
C GLY A 151 6.65 17.86 13.50
N LEU A 152 5.84 18.06 14.54
CA LEU A 152 5.55 17.04 15.56
C LEU A 152 4.71 15.89 15.00
N ALA A 153 3.77 16.16 14.09
CA ALA A 153 3.03 15.10 13.41
C ALA A 153 3.96 14.19 12.58
N VAL A 154 4.90 14.78 11.83
CA VAL A 154 5.92 14.03 11.07
C VAL A 154 6.79 13.19 12.02
N LEU A 155 7.21 13.75 13.16
CA LEU A 155 7.95 12.99 14.18
C LEU A 155 7.12 11.86 14.77
N GLY A 156 5.84 12.09 15.04
CA GLY A 156 4.92 11.06 15.53
C GLY A 156 4.83 9.87 14.58
N ILE A 157 4.64 10.14 13.27
CA ILE A 157 4.60 9.09 12.23
C ILE A 157 5.93 8.33 12.17
N ASN A 158 7.06 9.04 12.24
CA ASN A 158 8.39 8.46 12.22
C ASN A 158 8.64 7.53 13.42
N VAL A 159 8.30 7.96 14.63
CA VAL A 159 8.43 7.16 15.86
C VAL A 159 7.52 5.94 15.81
N TRP A 160 6.29 6.09 15.31
CA TRP A 160 5.35 4.98 15.14
C TRP A 160 5.90 3.93 14.17
N LYS A 161 6.32 4.35 12.97
CA LYS A 161 6.91 3.43 11.98
C LYS A 161 8.20 2.77 12.45
N ARG A 162 9.07 3.50 13.15
CA ARG A 162 10.27 2.90 13.76
C ARG A 162 9.92 1.86 14.82
N SER A 163 8.79 2.02 15.51
CA SER A 163 8.31 1.05 16.50
C SER A 163 7.75 -0.20 15.81
N ASP A 164 7.01 -0.04 14.71
CA ASP A 164 6.57 -1.15 13.84
C ASP A 164 7.78 -1.93 13.30
N ASP A 165 8.80 -1.23 12.77
CA ASP A 165 10.03 -1.83 12.24
C ASP A 165 10.74 -2.69 13.31
N LYS A 166 10.79 -2.20 14.55
CA LYS A 166 11.34 -2.96 15.70
C LYS A 166 10.45 -4.15 16.04
N ALA A 167 9.13 -3.99 16.09
CA ALA A 167 8.20 -5.06 16.39
C ALA A 167 8.33 -6.22 15.39
N MET A 168 8.46 -5.89 14.10
CA MET A 168 8.73 -6.83 13.02
C MET A 168 10.07 -7.56 13.21
N ALA A 169 11.13 -6.85 13.60
CA ALA A 169 12.42 -7.46 13.92
C ALA A 169 12.35 -8.45 15.11
N PHE A 170 11.41 -8.26 16.03
CA PHE A 170 11.13 -9.18 17.14
C PHE A 170 10.06 -10.23 16.81
N GLY A 171 9.64 -10.37 15.55
CA GLY A 171 8.65 -11.36 15.10
C GLY A 171 7.21 -11.06 15.55
N ARG A 172 6.92 -9.82 15.97
CA ARG A 172 5.56 -9.39 16.32
C ARG A 172 4.91 -8.74 15.08
N PRO A 173 3.75 -9.23 14.60
CA PRO A 173 3.06 -8.58 13.50
C PRO A 173 2.67 -7.14 13.91
N PRO A 174 2.66 -6.18 12.96
CA PRO A 174 2.32 -4.81 13.27
C PRO A 174 0.82 -4.79 13.61
N GLU A 175 0.51 -4.50 14.88
CA GLU A 175 -0.88 -4.32 15.30
C GLU A 175 -1.42 -3.04 14.70
N GLY A 176 -2.05 -3.14 13.52
CA GLY A 176 -2.87 -2.06 13.00
C GLY A 176 -3.93 -1.68 14.04
N VAL A 177 -4.21 -0.38 14.19
CA VAL A 177 -5.23 0.10 15.13
C VAL A 177 -6.57 -0.62 14.93
N LEU A 178 -6.92 -0.92 13.67
CA LEU A 178 -8.11 -1.70 13.32
C LEU A 178 -8.01 -3.18 13.70
N SER A 179 -6.84 -3.83 13.58
CA SER A 179 -6.67 -5.22 13.99
C SER A 179 -6.63 -5.37 15.51
N ALA A 180 -6.11 -4.37 16.23
CA ALA A 180 -6.13 -4.31 17.70
C ALA A 180 -7.56 -4.08 18.24
N VAL A 181 -8.37 -3.28 17.54
CA VAL A 181 -9.79 -3.12 17.86
C VAL A 181 -10.56 -4.40 17.51
N ALA A 182 -10.34 -5.00 16.35
CA ALA A 182 -10.99 -6.25 15.94
C ALA A 182 -10.63 -7.43 16.86
N SER A 183 -9.38 -7.53 17.34
CA SER A 183 -8.96 -8.58 18.28
C SER A 183 -9.58 -8.40 19.67
N ARG A 184 -9.74 -7.16 20.14
CA ARG A 184 -10.45 -6.85 21.39
C ARG A 184 -11.95 -7.13 21.31
N ILE A 185 -12.57 -6.87 20.16
CA ILE A 185 -13.99 -7.19 19.93
C ILE A 185 -14.19 -8.72 19.88
N LYS A 186 -13.34 -9.46 19.16
CA LYS A 186 -13.39 -10.93 19.14
C LYS A 186 -13.11 -11.58 20.50
N GLY A 187 -12.23 -11.00 21.31
CA GLY A 187 -11.94 -11.48 22.67
C GLY A 187 -13.07 -11.23 23.68
N SER A 188 -13.97 -10.28 23.41
CA SER A 188 -15.10 -9.93 24.28
C SER A 188 -16.28 -10.90 24.15
N THR A 189 -16.46 -11.53 22.98
CA THR A 189 -17.60 -12.44 22.71
C THR A 189 -17.36 -13.90 23.17
N GLY A 190 -16.24 -14.17 23.85
CA GLY A 190 -15.81 -15.51 24.26
C GLY A 190 -15.95 -15.83 25.76
N ARG A 191 -16.83 -15.13 26.49
CA ARG A 191 -17.18 -15.44 27.88
C ARG A 191 -18.68 -15.50 28.07
#